data_AF-A0A9E2ZA23-F1
#
_entry.id   AF-A0A9E2ZA23-F1
#
_cell.length_a   1.000
_cell.length_b   1.000
_cell.length_c   1.000
_cell.angle_alpha   90.00
_cell.angle_beta   90.00
_cell.angle_gamma   90.00
#
_symmetry.space_group_name_H-M   'P 1'
#
loop_
_entity.id
_entity.type
_entity.pdbx_description
1 polymer ?
#
loop_
_entity_poly.entity_id
_entity_poly.type
_entity_poly.pdbx_seq_one_letter_code
_entity_poly.pdbx_strand_id
1 'polypeptide(L)'
;GADGLPAPEDAGNVLRPYTTLCLSFRLPPTADSAACLAALREAVTENVPYGARVELSRLESADGWNAPELAPWLRTALDDVSTNVFGAPWRTLGVGGSIPFMGLLHEAYPRAQFVVTGALGPGSNAHVPDESLELGYAAKVTESIALLLDAHARR
;
A
#
# COMPACT_ATOMS: atom_id res chain seq x y z
N GLY A 1 0.98 4.56 -16.96
CA GLY A 1 0.25 5.17 -18.11
C GLY A 1 1.26 5.77 -19.08
N ALA A 2 0.89 5.99 -20.35
CA ALA A 2 1.80 6.56 -21.34
C ALA A 2 1.07 7.53 -22.29
N ASP A 3 1.74 8.60 -22.68
CA ASP A 3 1.27 9.60 -23.63
C ASP A 3 2.32 9.84 -24.73
N GLY A 4 1.86 10.26 -25.92
CA GLY A 4 2.68 10.41 -27.12
C GLY A 4 2.97 9.11 -27.87
N LEU A 5 2.36 7.98 -27.47
CA LEU A 5 2.40 6.71 -28.21
C LEU A 5 1.09 6.55 -29.01
N PRO A 6 1.13 6.42 -30.35
CA PRO A 6 -0.08 6.19 -31.13
C PRO A 6 -0.63 4.77 -30.90
N ALA A 7 -1.94 4.59 -31.13
CA ALA A 7 -2.50 3.25 -31.28
C ALA A 7 -1.89 2.56 -32.51
N PRO A 8 -1.77 1.22 -32.54
CA PRO A 8 -1.16 0.51 -33.68
C PRO A 8 -1.80 0.80 -35.04
N GLU A 9 -3.13 1.03 -35.08
CA GLU A 9 -3.86 1.38 -36.30
C GLU A 9 -3.58 2.80 -36.81
N ASP A 10 -3.20 3.71 -35.92
CA ASP A 10 -2.83 5.09 -36.23
C ASP A 10 -1.31 5.27 -36.43
N ALA A 11 -0.53 4.22 -36.17
CA ALA A 11 0.92 4.28 -36.22
C ALA A 11 1.44 4.31 -37.66
N GLY A 12 2.26 5.32 -37.98
CA GLY A 12 3.00 5.41 -39.25
C GLY A 12 4.51 5.28 -39.05
N ASN A 13 5.27 5.55 -40.12
CA ASN A 13 6.75 5.49 -40.11
C ASN A 13 7.41 6.80 -39.65
N VAL A 14 6.75 7.56 -38.77
CA VAL A 14 7.21 8.89 -38.33
C VAL A 14 8.06 8.82 -37.06
N LEU A 15 9.07 9.69 -36.97
CA LEU A 15 9.79 9.92 -35.72
C LEU A 15 8.92 10.75 -34.77
N ARG A 16 8.60 10.22 -33.60
CA ARG A 16 7.78 10.91 -32.60
C ARG A 16 8.59 11.99 -31.88
N PRO A 17 8.00 13.17 -31.59
CA PRO A 17 8.73 14.28 -30.97
C PRO A 17 9.01 14.08 -29.48
N TYR A 18 8.20 13.29 -28.76
CA TYR A 18 8.37 13.01 -27.34
C TYR A 18 7.70 11.68 -26.94
N THR A 19 7.96 11.24 -25.72
CA THR A 19 7.22 10.17 -25.03
C THR A 19 7.08 10.56 -23.57
N THR A 20 5.88 10.39 -23.01
CA THR A 20 5.64 10.64 -21.58
C THR A 20 5.19 9.34 -20.92
N LEU A 21 5.78 9.03 -19.76
CA LEU A 21 5.44 7.87 -18.96
C LEU A 21 5.01 8.31 -17.56
N CYS A 22 3.91 7.75 -17.08
CA CYS A 22 3.52 7.80 -15.68
C CYS A 22 4.05 6.55 -14.99
N LEU A 23 5.03 6.75 -14.10
CA LEU A 23 5.74 5.73 -13.35
C LEU A 23 5.30 5.79 -11.89
N SER A 24 5.06 4.62 -11.29
CA SER A 24 4.67 4.50 -9.88
C SER A 24 5.52 3.42 -9.23
N PHE A 25 6.18 3.77 -8.13
CA PHE A 25 7.10 2.88 -7.43
C PHE A 25 6.56 2.61 -6.03
N ARG A 26 6.53 1.34 -5.62
CA ARG A 26 6.29 0.98 -4.22
C ARG A 26 7.62 0.99 -3.49
N LEU A 27 7.63 1.61 -2.32
CA LEU A 27 8.79 1.70 -1.46
C LEU A 27 8.67 0.68 -0.31
N PRO A 28 9.79 0.15 0.20
CA PRO A 28 9.82 -0.56 1.47
C PRO A 28 9.21 0.30 2.60
N PRO A 29 8.60 -0.32 3.62
CA PRO A 29 7.89 0.40 4.68
C PRO A 29 8.77 1.35 5.52
N THR A 30 10.10 1.16 5.50
CA THR A 30 11.09 1.94 6.27
C THR A 30 11.93 2.87 5.40
N ALA A 31 11.64 2.99 4.11
CA ALA A 31 12.39 3.87 3.21
C ALA A 31 11.94 5.33 3.36
N ASP A 32 12.89 6.26 3.29
CA ASP A 32 12.63 7.69 3.17
C ASP A 32 12.20 8.00 1.73
N SER A 33 10.94 8.40 1.56
CA SER A 33 10.36 8.65 0.24
C SER A 33 10.96 9.86 -0.47
N ALA A 34 11.43 10.86 0.27
CA ALA A 34 12.11 12.03 -0.30
C ALA A 34 13.49 11.65 -0.83
N ALA A 35 14.24 10.83 -0.09
CA ALA A 35 15.52 10.29 -0.54
C ALA A 35 15.35 9.41 -1.80
N CYS A 36 14.33 8.54 -1.83
CA CYS A 36 14.01 7.74 -3.02
C CYS A 36 13.65 8.60 -4.23
N LEU A 37 12.86 9.67 -4.05
CA LEU A 37 12.52 10.59 -5.13
C LEU A 37 13.74 11.36 -5.65
N ALA A 38 14.65 11.76 -4.77
CA ALA A 38 15.91 12.40 -5.15
C ALA A 38 16.78 11.46 -5.99
N ALA A 39 16.95 10.20 -5.56
CA ALA A 39 17.71 9.19 -6.29
C ALA A 39 17.09 8.88 -7.67
N LEU A 40 15.76 8.80 -7.75
CA LEU A 40 15.06 8.62 -9.03
C LEU A 40 15.31 9.81 -9.97
N ARG A 41 15.22 11.04 -9.45
CA ARG A 41 15.48 12.25 -10.24
C ARG A 41 16.88 12.23 -10.82
N GLU A 42 17.89 11.95 -10.00
CA GLU A 42 19.28 11.82 -10.43
C GLU A 42 19.40 10.77 -11.53
N ALA A 43 18.92 9.55 -11.27
CA ALA A 43 19.04 8.42 -12.20
C ALA A 43 18.43 8.66 -13.59
N VAL A 44 17.37 9.48 -13.70
CA VAL A 44 16.70 9.75 -14.98
C VAL A 44 17.13 11.06 -15.64
N THR A 45 17.88 11.92 -14.94
CA THR A 45 18.34 13.22 -15.48
C THR A 45 19.85 13.30 -15.68
N GLU A 46 20.62 12.37 -15.12
CA GLU A 46 22.06 12.26 -15.36
C GLU A 46 22.40 11.36 -16.55
N ASN A 47 23.49 11.68 -17.25
CA ASN A 47 24.01 10.91 -18.39
C ASN A 47 22.96 10.60 -19.47
N VAL A 48 22.02 11.52 -19.69
CA VAL A 48 20.92 11.34 -20.64
C VAL A 48 21.47 11.10 -22.05
N PRO A 49 21.17 9.95 -22.67
CA PRO A 49 21.72 9.61 -23.98
C PRO A 49 21.36 10.63 -25.06
N TYR A 50 22.32 10.88 -25.97
CA TYR A 50 22.12 11.65 -27.20
C TYR A 50 21.59 13.08 -26.99
N GLY A 51 21.75 13.64 -25.79
CA GLY A 51 21.30 15.01 -25.48
C GLY A 51 19.77 15.16 -25.42
N ALA A 52 19.02 14.08 -25.19
CA ALA A 52 17.58 14.17 -25.00
C ALA A 52 17.22 15.05 -23.80
N ARG A 53 16.05 15.70 -23.85
CA ARG A 53 15.51 16.49 -22.74
C ARG A 53 14.58 15.62 -21.90
N VAL A 54 14.87 15.52 -20.60
CA VAL A 54 14.00 14.85 -19.63
C VAL A 54 13.33 15.89 -18.74
N GLU A 55 12.02 15.78 -18.58
CA GLU A 55 11.22 16.62 -17.68
C GLU A 55 10.43 15.73 -16.72
N LEU A 56 10.45 16.08 -15.44
CA LEU A 56 9.71 15.39 -14.38
C LEU A 56 8.62 16.31 -13.85
N SER A 57 7.39 15.84 -13.82
CA SER A 57 6.22 16.58 -13.34
C SER A 57 5.30 15.68 -12.50
N ARG A 58 4.36 16.28 -11.76
CA ARG A 58 3.40 15.57 -10.87
C ARG A 58 4.11 14.62 -9.89
N LEU A 59 5.15 15.14 -9.26
CA LEU A 59 5.96 14.37 -8.33
C LEU A 59 5.25 14.28 -6.98
N GLU A 60 4.97 13.06 -6.57
CA GLU A 60 4.42 12.73 -5.27
C GLU A 60 5.31 11.67 -4.62
N SER A 61 5.54 11.81 -3.32
CA SER A 61 6.25 10.85 -2.51
C SER A 61 5.56 10.75 -1.16
N ALA A 62 5.43 9.53 -0.65
CA ALA A 62 4.88 9.27 0.66
C ALA A 62 5.67 8.13 1.30
N ASP A 63 5.97 8.29 2.59
CA ASP A 63 6.66 7.26 3.35
C ASP A 63 5.76 6.03 3.54
N GLY A 64 6.42 4.89 3.73
CA GLY A 64 5.77 3.68 4.16
C GLY A 64 5.38 3.72 5.64
N TRP A 65 4.78 2.63 6.11
CA TRP A 65 4.51 2.46 7.53
C TRP A 65 4.86 1.04 7.95
N ASN A 66 5.55 0.92 9.08
CA ASN A 66 5.79 -0.35 9.75
C ASN A 66 5.07 -0.35 11.10
N ALA A 67 4.38 -1.45 11.40
CA ALA A 67 3.66 -1.57 12.66
C ALA A 67 4.65 -1.62 13.85
N PRO A 68 4.31 -1.03 15.00
CA PRO A 68 5.12 -1.17 16.21
C PRO A 68 5.05 -2.62 16.73
N GLU A 69 5.91 -2.94 17.69
CA GLU A 69 5.82 -4.21 18.40
C GLU A 69 4.45 -4.37 19.08
N LEU A 70 3.90 -5.58 18.99
CA LEU A 70 2.63 -5.94 19.60
C LEU A 70 2.75 -5.99 21.11
N ALA A 71 1.90 -5.22 21.78
CA ALA A 71 1.72 -5.30 23.21
C ALA A 71 1.22 -6.70 23.62
N PRO A 72 1.66 -7.24 24.77
CA PRO A 72 1.29 -8.59 25.20
C PRO A 72 -0.23 -8.85 25.24
N TRP A 73 -1.02 -7.89 25.76
CA TRP A 73 -2.48 -8.01 25.82
C TRP A 73 -3.11 -8.16 24.43
N LEU A 74 -2.57 -7.45 23.43
CA LEU A 74 -3.11 -7.48 22.07
C LEU A 74 -2.74 -8.79 21.38
N ARG A 75 -1.53 -9.31 21.63
CA ARG A 75 -1.12 -10.64 21.15
C ARG A 75 -2.05 -11.72 21.69
N THR A 76 -2.29 -11.75 23.00
CA THR A 76 -3.22 -12.70 23.62
C THR A 76 -4.63 -12.57 23.03
N ALA A 77 -5.14 -11.33 22.90
CA ALA A 77 -6.45 -11.09 22.31
C ALA A 77 -6.55 -11.58 20.86
N LEU A 78 -5.51 -11.39 20.05
CA LEU A 78 -5.46 -11.89 18.66
C LEU A 78 -5.39 -13.41 18.60
N ASP A 79 -4.65 -14.06 19.50
CA ASP A 79 -4.59 -15.52 19.60
C ASP A 79 -5.96 -16.12 19.90
N ASP A 80 -6.67 -15.56 20.89
CA ASP A 80 -8.01 -16.02 21.29
C ASP A 80 -9.05 -15.76 20.20
N VAL A 81 -9.11 -14.53 19.67
CA VAL A 81 -10.08 -14.14 18.64
C VAL A 81 -9.89 -14.96 17.37
N SER A 82 -8.66 -15.14 16.91
CA SER A 82 -8.40 -15.87 15.66
C SER A 82 -8.75 -17.35 15.81
N THR A 83 -8.43 -17.95 16.96
CA THR A 83 -8.79 -19.35 17.24
C THR A 83 -10.30 -19.52 17.28
N ASN A 84 -11.04 -18.61 17.93
CA ASN A 84 -12.49 -18.72 18.08
C ASN A 84 -13.25 -18.46 16.77
N VAL A 85 -12.85 -17.45 15.99
CA VAL A 85 -13.60 -17.00 14.79
C VAL A 85 -13.15 -17.76 13.52
N PHE A 86 -11.85 -18.03 13.41
CA PHE A 86 -11.26 -18.64 12.21
C PHE A 86 -10.76 -20.06 12.41
N GLY A 87 -10.65 -20.56 13.65
CA GLY A 87 -10.14 -21.91 13.93
C GLY A 87 -8.64 -22.06 13.62
N ALA A 88 -7.92 -20.96 13.43
CA ALA A 88 -6.51 -20.94 13.05
C ALA A 88 -5.80 -19.74 13.70
N PRO A 89 -4.48 -19.81 13.95
CA PRO A 89 -3.78 -18.69 14.55
C PRO A 89 -3.60 -17.54 13.55
N TRP A 90 -3.62 -16.30 14.06
CA TRP A 90 -3.46 -15.10 13.25
C TRP A 90 -2.05 -15.00 12.64
N ARG A 91 -1.91 -14.15 11.64
CA ARG A 91 -0.65 -13.90 10.93
C ARG A 91 -0.50 -12.41 10.63
N THR A 92 0.74 -11.94 10.63
CA THR A 92 1.11 -10.64 10.04
C THR A 92 1.45 -10.81 8.57
N LEU A 93 1.04 -9.85 7.74
CA LEU A 93 1.41 -9.77 6.34
C LEU A 93 1.81 -8.33 5.99
N GLY A 94 2.91 -8.16 5.26
CA GLY A 94 3.22 -6.90 4.61
C GLY A 94 2.35 -6.72 3.37
N VAL A 95 1.70 -5.55 3.22
CA VAL A 95 0.81 -5.26 2.10
C VAL A 95 1.47 -4.21 1.21
N GLY A 96 1.50 -4.44 -0.11
CA GLY A 96 2.10 -3.51 -1.07
C GLY A 96 1.27 -2.26 -1.38
N GLY A 97 0.11 -2.08 -0.74
CA GLY A 97 -0.71 -0.88 -0.84
C GLY A 97 -0.13 0.29 -0.03
N SER A 98 -0.74 1.46 -0.14
CA SER A 98 -0.40 2.62 0.72
C SER A 98 -1.65 3.16 1.37
N ILE A 99 -1.60 3.33 2.69
CA ILE A 99 -2.59 4.05 3.48
C ILE A 99 -1.79 5.11 4.27
N PRO A 100 -1.52 6.30 3.69
CA PRO A 100 -0.62 7.30 4.29
C PRO A 100 -1.05 7.73 5.70
N PHE A 101 -2.35 7.67 5.98
CA PHE A 101 -2.92 7.99 7.28
C PHE A 101 -2.32 7.15 8.43
N MET A 102 -1.80 5.94 8.15
CA MET A 102 -1.19 5.11 9.19
C MET A 102 0.09 5.70 9.77
N GLY A 103 0.93 6.30 8.91
CA GLY A 103 2.14 7.02 9.34
C GLY A 103 1.78 8.20 10.24
N LEU A 104 0.82 9.02 9.77
CA LEU A 104 0.34 10.19 10.52
C LEU A 104 -0.24 9.82 11.89
N LEU A 105 -1.03 8.74 11.97
CA LEU A 105 -1.57 8.25 13.24
C LEU A 105 -0.48 7.77 14.20
N HIS A 106 0.54 7.06 13.69
CA HIS A 106 1.63 6.55 14.53
C HIS A 106 2.49 7.70 15.05
N GLU A 107 2.76 8.72 14.24
CA GLU A 107 3.47 9.93 14.67
C GLU A 107 2.69 10.69 15.75
N ALA A 108 1.39 10.89 15.54
CA ALA A 108 0.53 11.59 16.51
C ALA A 108 0.34 10.79 17.81
N TYR A 109 0.33 9.46 17.73
CA TYR A 109 0.12 8.55 18.87
C TYR A 109 1.18 7.45 18.93
N PRO A 110 2.43 7.75 19.35
CA PRO A 110 3.55 6.80 19.31
C PRO A 110 3.39 5.55 20.18
N ARG A 111 2.45 5.58 21.13
CA ARG A 111 2.14 4.45 22.02
C ARG A 111 0.89 3.69 21.60
N ALA A 112 0.24 4.09 20.51
CA ALA A 112 -0.93 3.39 20.00
C ALA A 112 -0.54 2.00 19.52
N GLN A 113 -1.49 1.08 19.65
CA GLN A 113 -1.40 -0.26 19.07
C GLN A 113 -2.34 -0.30 17.88
N PHE A 114 -1.96 -1.05 16.84
CA PHE A 114 -2.64 -1.03 15.56
C PHE A 114 -3.04 -2.44 15.14
N VAL A 115 -4.30 -2.60 14.75
CA VAL A 115 -4.80 -3.78 14.04
C VAL A 115 -5.31 -3.30 12.70
N VAL A 116 -4.42 -3.33 11.70
CA VAL A 116 -4.77 -2.98 10.31
C VAL A 116 -5.16 -4.28 9.61
N THR A 117 -6.46 -4.47 9.39
CA THR A 117 -7.02 -5.69 8.81
C THR A 117 -8.21 -5.35 7.92
N GLY A 118 -8.71 -6.32 7.15
CA GLY A 118 -9.85 -6.12 6.25
C GLY A 118 -10.27 -7.41 5.56
N ALA A 119 -11.36 -7.31 4.80
CA ALA A 119 -11.99 -8.44 4.11
C ALA A 119 -11.56 -8.56 2.63
N LEU A 120 -10.43 -7.95 2.25
CA LEU A 120 -9.88 -8.04 0.90
C LEU A 120 -9.09 -9.34 0.74
N GLY A 121 -9.78 -10.39 0.28
CA GLY A 121 -9.22 -11.71 0.02
C GLY A 121 -8.86 -11.95 -1.44
N PRO A 122 -8.38 -13.15 -1.78
CA PRO A 122 -8.22 -13.58 -3.17
C PRO A 122 -9.55 -13.43 -3.93
N GLY A 123 -9.51 -12.73 -5.08
CA GLY A 123 -10.69 -12.49 -5.92
C GLY A 123 -11.54 -11.28 -5.51
N SER A 124 -11.19 -10.55 -4.44
CA SER A 124 -11.90 -9.31 -4.10
C SER A 124 -11.69 -8.19 -5.12
N ASN A 125 -10.62 -8.25 -5.94
CA ASN A 125 -10.42 -7.39 -7.11
C ASN A 125 -10.53 -5.88 -6.83
N ALA A 126 -10.04 -5.42 -5.67
CA ALA A 126 -10.06 -3.99 -5.34
C ALA A 126 -9.44 -3.15 -6.47
N HIS A 127 -10.14 -2.09 -6.88
CA HIS A 127 -9.74 -1.11 -7.90
C HIS A 127 -9.70 -1.62 -9.35
N VAL A 128 -10.25 -2.80 -9.64
CA VAL A 128 -10.38 -3.34 -11.00
C VAL A 128 -11.81 -3.87 -11.23
N PRO A 129 -12.21 -4.19 -12.48
CA PRO A 129 -13.51 -4.80 -12.73
C PRO A 129 -13.74 -6.06 -11.90
N ASP A 130 -15.02 -6.36 -11.64
CA ASP A 130 -15.48 -7.47 -10.81
C ASP A 130 -15.00 -7.38 -9.34
N GLU A 131 -14.81 -6.16 -8.83
CA GLU A 131 -14.60 -5.91 -7.40
C GLU A 131 -15.76 -6.49 -6.57
N SER A 132 -15.42 -7.27 -5.54
CA SER A 132 -16.41 -8.00 -4.74
C SER A 132 -15.97 -8.18 -3.28
N LEU A 133 -16.97 -8.40 -2.42
CA LEU A 133 -16.79 -8.64 -0.99
C LEU A 133 -17.41 -9.99 -0.62
N GLU A 134 -16.61 -10.89 -0.07
CA GLU A 134 -17.11 -12.16 0.46
C GLU A 134 -17.74 -11.90 1.84
N LEU A 135 -19.06 -12.07 1.92
CA LEU A 135 -19.84 -11.65 3.09
C LEU A 135 -19.56 -12.50 4.33
N GLY A 136 -19.29 -13.80 4.17
CA GLY A 136 -18.94 -14.68 5.29
C GLY A 136 -17.63 -14.25 5.96
N TYR A 137 -16.62 -13.92 5.16
CA TYR A 137 -15.33 -13.44 5.62
C TYR A 137 -15.44 -12.04 6.22
N ALA A 138 -16.20 -11.14 5.60
CA ALA A 138 -16.46 -9.81 6.14
C ALA A 138 -17.16 -9.86 7.50
N ALA A 139 -18.13 -10.76 7.68
CA ALA A 139 -18.81 -10.98 8.95
C ALA A 139 -17.83 -11.45 10.03
N LYS A 140 -16.95 -12.42 9.72
CA LYS A 140 -15.89 -12.89 10.64
C LYS A 140 -14.89 -11.80 11.00
N VAL A 141 -14.46 -10.97 10.05
CA VAL A 141 -13.60 -9.81 10.34
C VAL A 141 -14.32 -8.84 11.28
N THR A 142 -15.61 -8.58 11.05
CA THR A 142 -16.43 -7.70 11.90
C THR A 142 -16.53 -8.24 13.33
N GLU A 143 -16.84 -9.53 13.49
CA GLU A 143 -16.87 -10.21 14.79
C GLU A 143 -15.51 -10.10 15.50
N SER A 144 -14.41 -10.31 14.77
CA SER A 144 -13.06 -10.22 15.32
C SER A 144 -12.76 -8.82 15.87
N ILE A 145 -13.15 -7.77 15.16
CA ILE A 145 -12.98 -6.38 15.64
C ILE A 145 -13.82 -6.14 16.90
N ALA A 146 -15.07 -6.63 16.96
CA ALA A 146 -15.91 -6.48 18.15
C ALA A 146 -15.27 -7.15 19.38
N LEU A 147 -14.76 -8.37 19.22
CA LEU A 147 -14.08 -9.09 20.30
C LEU A 147 -12.76 -8.43 20.73
N LEU A 148 -12.00 -7.85 19.78
CA LEU A 148 -10.78 -7.09 20.11
C LEU A 148 -11.09 -5.81 20.88
N LEU A 149 -12.19 -5.11 20.54
CA LEU A 149 -12.64 -3.93 21.29
C LEU A 149 -13.07 -4.29 22.72
N ASP A 150 -13.78 -5.40 22.89
CA ASP A 150 -14.16 -5.94 24.19
C ASP A 150 -12.94 -6.35 25.03
N ALA A 151 -11.97 -7.06 24.43
CA ALA A 151 -10.70 -7.38 25.06
C ALA A 151 -9.92 -6.12 25.48
N HIS A 152 -9.87 -5.10 24.61
CA HIS A 152 -9.24 -3.83 24.93
C HIS A 152 -9.93 -3.09 26.09
N ALA A 153 -11.25 -3.20 26.22
CA ALA A 153 -11.99 -2.57 27.31
C ALA A 153 -11.76 -3.25 28.68
N ARG A 154 -11.37 -4.53 28.68
CA ARG A 154 -11.14 -5.33 29.90
C ARG A 154 -9.67 -5.47 30.30
N ARG A 155 -8.74 -4.95 29.50
CA ARG A 155 -7.29 -5.12 29.69
C ARG A 155 -6.73 -4.35 30.89
#